data_AF-A0A972BQQ8-F1
#
_entry.id   AF-A0A972BQQ8-F1
#
_cell.length_a   1.000
_cell.length_b   1.000
_cell.length_c   1.000
_cell.angle_alpha   90.00
_cell.angle_beta   90.00
_cell.angle_gamma   90.00
#
_symmetry.space_group_name_H-M   'P 1'
#
loop_
_entity.id
_entity.type
_entity.pdbx_description
1 polymer ?
#
loop_
_entity_poly.entity_id
_entity_poly.type
_entity_poly.pdbx_seq_one_letter_code
_entity_poly.pdbx_strand_id
1 'polypeptide(L)'
;MKKFKTVGLVTAVLVFCAVAAFASGGEGGGHNKVLDLVYRFVNFGIVAFIIYKVAGKRLADFLSGRTKQIEADLSDLDGRKADAEKRLLEVEASIANLEVEKAKILADAKEQGEAMKQAMIEAAEVQAQQIKAQAEIAAAQETKLAIDAIRGELAEQIVIAAEDLVKKQLKKKDHEDLVAEYLKKVVLN
;
A
#
# COMPACT_ATOMS: atom_id res chain seq x y z
N MET A 1 37.69 -34.75 5.58
CA MET A 1 38.12 -36.09 6.05
C MET A 1 38.52 -37.08 4.94
N LYS A 2 37.87 -37.09 3.75
CA LYS A 2 38.21 -38.06 2.67
C LYS A 2 39.62 -37.89 2.06
N LYS A 3 40.17 -36.67 2.05
CA LYS A 3 41.54 -36.36 1.58
C LYS A 3 42.64 -36.87 2.55
N PHE A 4 42.40 -36.79 3.86
CA PHE A 4 43.30 -37.33 4.89
C PHE A 4 43.42 -38.85 4.83
N LYS A 5 42.32 -39.57 4.55
CA LYS A 5 42.35 -41.03 4.38
C LYS A 5 43.08 -41.47 3.11
N THR A 6 43.02 -40.70 2.02
CA THR A 6 43.78 -41.00 0.78
C THR A 6 45.26 -40.70 0.93
N VAL A 7 45.61 -39.58 1.57
CA VAL A 7 47.01 -39.27 1.89
C VAL A 7 47.57 -40.35 2.82
N GLY A 8 46.82 -40.74 3.86
CA GLY A 8 47.22 -41.81 4.79
C GLY A 8 47.37 -43.19 4.15
N LEU A 9 46.56 -43.52 3.15
CA LEU A 9 46.66 -44.81 2.45
C LEU A 9 47.80 -44.82 1.42
N VAL A 10 48.04 -43.70 0.73
CA VAL A 10 49.18 -43.55 -0.20
C VAL A 10 50.49 -43.52 0.58
N THR A 11 50.56 -42.82 1.72
CA THR A 11 51.73 -42.86 2.61
C THR A 11 51.92 -44.24 3.22
N ALA A 12 50.87 -44.96 3.61
CA ALA A 12 51.00 -46.33 4.09
C ALA A 12 51.52 -47.29 3.00
N VAL A 13 51.07 -47.15 1.75
CA VAL A 13 51.58 -47.95 0.62
C VAL A 13 53.04 -47.59 0.30
N LEU A 14 53.41 -46.31 0.31
CA LEU A 14 54.79 -45.86 0.10
C LEU A 14 55.72 -46.33 1.24
N VAL A 15 55.28 -46.26 2.49
CA VAL A 15 56.02 -46.77 3.65
C VAL A 15 56.16 -48.29 3.57
N PHE A 16 55.12 -49.02 3.16
CA PHE A 16 55.18 -50.47 3.00
C PHE A 16 56.14 -50.89 1.86
N CYS A 17 56.15 -50.17 0.73
CA CYS A 17 57.13 -50.35 -0.33
C CYS A 17 58.57 -50.02 0.13
N ALA A 18 58.75 -48.95 0.91
CA ALA A 18 60.05 -48.57 1.46
C ALA A 18 60.59 -49.59 2.48
N VAL A 19 59.72 -50.15 3.33
CA VAL A 19 60.06 -51.23 4.27
C VAL A 19 60.42 -52.51 3.53
N ALA A 20 59.69 -52.86 2.45
CA ALA A 20 60.02 -53.99 1.60
C ALA A 20 61.36 -53.80 0.85
N ALA A 21 61.67 -52.56 0.43
CA ALA A 21 62.96 -52.22 -0.19
C ALA A 21 64.12 -52.25 0.81
N PHE A 22 63.93 -51.79 2.05
CA PHE A 22 64.94 -51.87 3.11
C PHE A 22 65.17 -53.31 3.60
N ALA A 23 64.14 -54.15 3.60
CA ALA A 23 64.27 -55.58 3.90
C ALA A 23 64.99 -56.38 2.78
N SER A 24 65.16 -55.81 1.59
CA SER A 24 65.92 -56.40 0.49
C SER A 24 67.42 -56.05 0.47
N GLY A 25 67.89 -55.29 1.47
CA GLY A 25 69.27 -54.80 1.58
C GLY A 25 70.14 -55.50 2.62
N GLY A 26 70.05 -56.83 2.74
CA GLY A 26 70.87 -57.63 3.65
C GLY A 26 71.40 -58.90 3.00
N GLU A 27 72.68 -58.92 2.66
CA GLU A 27 73.41 -60.16 2.32
C GLU A 27 73.52 -61.07 3.54
N GLY A 28 73.17 -62.36 3.36
CA GLY A 28 73.68 -63.45 4.20
C GLY A 28 72.63 -64.32 4.89
N GLY A 29 72.24 -65.43 4.25
CA GLY A 29 71.67 -66.58 4.96
C GLY A 29 70.78 -67.51 4.12
N GLY A 30 71.37 -68.56 3.54
CA GLY A 30 70.74 -69.87 3.28
C GLY A 30 69.32 -69.98 2.70
N HIS A 31 69.27 -70.26 1.39
CA HIS A 31 68.23 -71.00 0.64
C HIS A 31 66.77 -70.48 0.64
N ASN A 32 66.39 -69.74 -0.42
CA ASN A 32 65.45 -70.15 -1.48
C ASN A 32 65.04 -68.92 -2.32
N LYS A 33 65.74 -68.64 -3.44
CA LYS A 33 65.41 -67.53 -4.37
C LYS A 33 63.94 -67.53 -4.83
N VAL A 34 63.31 -68.71 -4.87
CA VAL A 34 61.89 -68.89 -5.18
C VAL A 34 60.99 -68.31 -4.09
N LEU A 35 61.33 -68.46 -2.80
CA LEU A 35 60.53 -67.92 -1.70
C LEU A 35 60.56 -66.38 -1.66
N ASP A 36 61.72 -65.78 -1.94
CA ASP A 36 61.84 -64.32 -2.03
C ASP A 36 61.04 -63.76 -3.22
N LEU A 37 61.11 -64.43 -4.38
CA LEU A 37 60.31 -64.06 -5.55
C LEU A 37 58.80 -64.18 -5.27
N VAL A 38 58.36 -65.28 -4.63
CA VAL A 38 56.96 -65.48 -4.22
C VAL A 38 56.52 -64.40 -3.22
N TYR A 39 57.37 -64.06 -2.25
CA TYR A 39 57.07 -62.98 -1.29
C TYR A 39 56.89 -61.63 -1.99
N ARG A 40 57.71 -61.33 -3.00
CA ARG A 40 57.59 -60.11 -3.81
C ARG A 40 56.30 -60.06 -4.63
N PHE A 41 55.89 -61.19 -5.22
CA PHE A 41 54.61 -61.28 -5.95
C PHE A 41 53.39 -61.19 -5.03
N VAL A 42 53.45 -61.80 -3.84
CA VAL A 42 52.39 -61.69 -2.82
C VAL A 42 52.28 -60.24 -2.34
N ASN A 43 53.40 -59.58 -2.05
CA ASN A 43 53.44 -58.18 -1.64
C ASN A 43 52.86 -57.26 -2.73
N PHE A 44 53.30 -57.44 -3.99
CA PHE A 44 52.75 -56.70 -5.13
C PHE A 44 51.24 -56.95 -5.31
N GLY A 45 50.78 -58.19 -5.17
CA GLY A 45 49.36 -58.54 -5.24
C GLY A 45 48.52 -57.86 -4.16
N ILE A 46 49.02 -57.80 -2.93
CA ILE A 46 48.36 -57.10 -1.81
C ILE A 46 48.24 -55.60 -2.11
N VAL A 47 49.33 -54.96 -2.57
CA VAL A 47 49.32 -53.53 -2.91
C VAL A 47 48.39 -53.26 -4.11
N ALA A 48 48.46 -54.08 -5.16
CA ALA A 48 47.61 -53.96 -6.34
C ALA A 48 46.12 -54.12 -5.98
N PHE A 49 45.79 -55.07 -5.11
CA PHE A 49 44.41 -55.28 -4.63
C PHE A 49 43.89 -54.08 -3.82
N ILE A 50 44.72 -53.52 -2.94
CA ILE A 50 44.37 -52.31 -2.17
C ILE A 50 44.14 -51.12 -3.11
N ILE A 51 45.02 -50.92 -4.09
CA ILE A 51 44.89 -49.85 -5.09
C ILE A 51 43.61 -50.04 -5.91
N TYR A 52 43.35 -51.25 -6.43
CA TYR A 52 42.14 -51.51 -7.23
C TYR A 52 40.85 -51.21 -6.43
N LYS A 53 40.76 -51.67 -5.18
CA LYS A 53 39.59 -51.45 -4.33
C LYS A 53 39.39 -49.97 -3.98
N VAL A 54 40.46 -49.23 -3.71
CA VAL A 54 40.37 -47.82 -3.31
C VAL A 54 40.21 -46.89 -4.50
N ALA A 55 41.04 -47.07 -5.54
CA ALA A 55 41.02 -46.25 -6.75
C ALA A 55 39.73 -46.48 -7.54
N GLY A 56 39.27 -47.73 -7.69
CA GLY A 56 38.02 -48.04 -8.37
C GLY A 56 36.81 -47.39 -7.71
N LYS A 57 36.71 -47.47 -6.38
CA LYS A 57 35.63 -46.81 -5.63
C LYS A 57 35.70 -45.28 -5.75
N ARG A 58 36.89 -44.69 -5.64
CA ARG A 58 37.05 -43.22 -5.72
C ARG A 58 36.81 -42.67 -7.12
N LEU A 59 37.23 -43.40 -8.16
CA LEU A 59 37.00 -43.02 -9.54
C LEU A 59 35.51 -43.08 -9.88
N ALA A 60 34.83 -44.16 -9.48
CA ALA A 60 33.38 -44.28 -9.63
C ALA A 60 32.61 -43.19 -8.86
N ASP A 61 33.00 -42.91 -7.61
CA ASP A 61 32.42 -41.83 -6.80
C ASP A 61 32.64 -40.44 -7.45
N PHE A 62 33.79 -40.20 -8.09
CA PHE A 62 34.10 -38.93 -8.75
C PHE A 62 33.29 -38.73 -10.04
N LEU A 63 33.20 -39.77 -10.87
CA LEU A 63 32.42 -39.73 -12.10
C LEU A 63 30.92 -39.58 -11.81
N SER A 64 30.39 -40.39 -10.89
CA SER A 64 28.98 -40.28 -10.46
C SER A 64 28.67 -38.94 -9.80
N GLY A 65 29.61 -38.37 -9.03
CA GLY A 65 29.48 -37.03 -8.47
C GLY A 65 29.37 -35.94 -9.55
N ARG A 66 30.17 -36.03 -10.62
CA ARG A 66 30.08 -35.11 -11.75
C ARG A 66 28.78 -35.26 -12.53
N THR A 67 28.34 -36.49 -12.79
CA THR A 67 27.06 -36.71 -13.48
C THR A 67 25.90 -36.15 -12.67
N LYS A 68 25.85 -36.40 -11.36
CA LYS A 68 24.82 -35.84 -10.48
C LYS A 68 24.86 -34.32 -10.40
N GLN A 69 26.04 -33.72 -10.44
CA GLN A 69 26.18 -32.26 -10.45
C GLN A 69 25.61 -31.68 -11.75
N ILE A 70 25.94 -32.26 -12.91
CA ILE A 70 25.41 -31.81 -14.20
C ILE A 70 23.90 -32.00 -14.27
N GLU A 71 23.37 -33.11 -13.76
CA GLU A 71 21.93 -33.37 -13.70
C GLU A 71 21.22 -32.37 -12.77
N ALA A 72 21.81 -32.06 -11.62
CA ALA A 72 21.29 -31.05 -10.71
C ALA A 72 21.33 -29.64 -11.33
N ASP A 73 22.43 -29.26 -11.98
CA ASP A 73 22.56 -27.97 -12.66
C ASP A 73 21.56 -27.85 -13.82
N LEU A 74 21.33 -28.94 -14.58
CA LEU A 74 20.35 -28.95 -15.66
C LEU A 74 18.91 -28.84 -15.12
N SER A 75 18.60 -29.58 -14.05
CA SER A 75 17.30 -29.50 -13.38
C SER A 75 17.03 -28.11 -12.77
N ASP A 76 18.06 -27.46 -12.21
CA ASP A 76 17.96 -26.09 -11.69
C ASP A 76 17.71 -25.10 -12.83
N LEU A 77 18.43 -25.23 -13.94
CA LEU A 77 18.24 -24.37 -15.11
C LEU A 77 16.84 -24.52 -15.72
N ASP A 78 16.33 -25.75 -15.84
CA ASP A 78 14.98 -26.00 -16.34
C ASP A 78 13.92 -25.46 -15.38
N GLY A 79 14.10 -25.64 -14.07
CA GLY A 79 13.22 -25.04 -13.06
C GLY A 79 13.20 -23.52 -13.14
N ARG A 80 14.39 -22.89 -13.26
CA ARG A 80 14.51 -21.44 -13.40
C ARG A 80 13.91 -20.90 -14.69
N LYS A 81 13.99 -21.64 -15.79
CA LYS A 81 13.32 -21.29 -17.05
C LYS A 81 11.80 -21.35 -16.90
N ALA A 82 11.28 -22.45 -16.34
CA ALA A 82 9.84 -22.60 -16.10
C ALA A 82 9.30 -21.50 -15.16
N ASP A 83 10.05 -21.16 -14.10
CA ASP A 83 9.68 -20.06 -13.20
C ASP A 83 9.72 -18.70 -13.89
N ALA A 84 10.71 -18.47 -14.76
CA ALA A 84 10.80 -17.24 -15.54
C ALA A 84 9.65 -17.11 -16.55
N GLU A 85 9.32 -18.18 -17.28
CA GLU A 85 8.17 -18.22 -18.20
C GLU A 85 6.87 -17.99 -17.46
N LYS A 86 6.67 -18.64 -16.30
CA LYS A 86 5.49 -18.42 -15.47
C LYS A 86 5.37 -16.96 -15.01
N ARG A 87 6.47 -16.37 -14.54
CA ARG A 87 6.51 -14.95 -14.13
C ARG A 87 6.23 -14.01 -15.30
N LEU A 88 6.72 -14.31 -16.50
CA LEU A 88 6.43 -13.53 -17.69
C LEU A 88 4.94 -13.58 -18.03
N LEU A 89 4.33 -14.77 -18.02
CA LEU A 89 2.90 -14.93 -18.26
C LEU A 89 2.04 -14.21 -17.21
N GLU A 90 2.44 -14.26 -15.93
CA GLU A 90 1.77 -13.53 -14.85
C GLU A 90 1.87 -12.01 -15.04
N VAL A 91 3.04 -11.51 -15.45
CA VAL A 91 3.25 -10.08 -15.72
C VAL A 91 2.46 -9.63 -16.96
N GLU A 92 2.49 -10.39 -18.04
CA GLU A 92 1.70 -10.11 -19.25
C GLU A 92 0.20 -10.08 -18.96
N ALA A 93 -0.30 -11.06 -18.19
CA ALA A 93 -1.67 -11.09 -17.74
C ALA A 93 -1.99 -9.89 -16.83
N SER A 94 -1.08 -9.53 -15.93
CA SER A 94 -1.24 -8.34 -15.08
C SER A 94 -1.28 -7.06 -15.92
N ILE A 95 -0.44 -6.91 -16.95
CA ILE A 95 -0.42 -5.75 -17.83
C ILE A 95 -1.72 -5.66 -18.64
N ALA A 96 -2.22 -6.79 -19.16
CA ALA A 96 -3.50 -6.82 -19.85
C ALA A 96 -4.66 -6.41 -18.93
N ASN A 97 -4.66 -6.89 -17.69
CA ASN A 97 -5.65 -6.51 -16.67
C ASN A 97 -5.54 -5.03 -16.26
N LEU A 98 -4.33 -4.46 -16.23
CA LEU A 98 -4.11 -3.05 -15.88
C LEU A 98 -4.79 -2.09 -16.86
N GLU A 99 -4.78 -2.37 -18.17
CA GLU A 99 -5.49 -1.51 -19.13
C GLU A 99 -7.02 -1.58 -18.94
N VAL A 100 -7.56 -2.76 -18.60
CA VAL A 100 -8.99 -2.92 -18.26
C VAL A 100 -9.33 -2.18 -16.97
N GLU A 101 -8.49 -2.32 -15.95
CA GLU A 101 -8.69 -1.64 -14.66
C GLU A 101 -8.58 -0.13 -14.80
N LYS A 102 -7.62 0.38 -15.59
CA LYS A 102 -7.50 1.79 -15.93
C LYS A 102 -8.72 2.31 -16.69
N ALA A 103 -9.22 1.56 -17.67
CA ALA A 103 -10.43 1.94 -18.40
C ALA A 103 -11.64 2.00 -17.45
N LYS A 104 -11.74 1.05 -16.51
CA LYS A 104 -12.77 1.05 -15.47
C LYS A 104 -12.64 2.25 -14.53
N ILE A 105 -11.45 2.54 -14.01
CA ILE A 105 -11.20 3.70 -13.15
C ILE A 105 -11.57 5.00 -13.86
N LEU A 106 -11.22 5.14 -15.15
CA LEU A 106 -11.59 6.33 -15.94
C LEU A 106 -13.09 6.43 -16.18
N ALA A 107 -13.79 5.30 -16.38
CA ALA A 107 -15.23 5.28 -16.51
C ALA A 107 -15.92 5.68 -15.19
N ASP A 108 -15.53 5.05 -14.08
CA ASP A 108 -16.05 5.34 -12.75
C ASP A 108 -15.79 6.80 -12.35
N ALA A 109 -14.60 7.33 -12.65
CA ALA A 109 -14.27 8.73 -12.38
C ALA A 109 -15.11 9.71 -13.20
N LYS A 110 -15.43 9.37 -14.46
CA LYS A 110 -16.33 10.19 -15.29
C LYS A 110 -17.75 10.16 -14.76
N GLU A 111 -18.28 8.98 -14.43
CA GLU A 111 -19.63 8.84 -13.87
C GLU A 111 -19.77 9.59 -12.55
N GLN A 112 -18.80 9.43 -11.63
CA GLN A 112 -18.78 10.17 -10.38
C GLN A 112 -18.64 11.68 -10.60
N GLY A 113 -17.82 12.10 -11.56
CA GLY A 113 -17.67 13.50 -11.91
C GLY A 113 -18.97 14.12 -12.46
N GLU A 114 -19.68 13.40 -13.32
CA GLU A 114 -20.98 13.82 -13.86
C GLU A 114 -22.05 13.87 -12.77
N ALA A 115 -22.14 12.85 -11.93
CA ALA A 115 -23.06 12.82 -10.79
C ALA A 115 -22.78 13.96 -9.80
N MET A 116 -21.52 14.21 -9.47
CA MET A 116 -21.13 15.30 -8.56
C MET A 116 -21.41 16.67 -9.18
N LYS A 117 -21.17 16.85 -10.49
CA LYS A 117 -21.52 18.08 -11.20
C LYS A 117 -23.02 18.33 -11.15
N GLN A 118 -23.83 17.31 -11.42
CA GLN A 118 -25.28 17.41 -11.38
C GLN A 118 -25.78 17.77 -9.97
N ALA A 119 -25.27 17.09 -8.95
CA ALA A 119 -25.59 17.39 -7.55
C ALA A 119 -25.16 18.82 -7.14
N MET A 120 -24.01 19.30 -7.61
CA MET A 120 -23.57 20.68 -7.36
C MET A 120 -24.50 21.70 -8.03
N ILE A 121 -24.95 21.46 -9.26
CA ILE A 121 -25.88 22.36 -9.96
C ILE A 121 -27.21 22.40 -9.22
N GLU A 122 -27.76 21.24 -8.85
CA GLU A 122 -29.01 21.16 -8.10
C GLU A 122 -28.91 21.86 -6.74
N ALA A 123 -27.82 21.64 -6.00
CA ALA A 123 -27.57 22.33 -4.74
C ALA A 123 -27.45 23.84 -4.92
N ALA A 124 -26.76 24.30 -5.97
CA ALA A 124 -26.63 25.72 -6.29
C ALA A 124 -27.98 26.35 -6.66
N GLU A 125 -28.82 25.65 -7.43
CA GLU A 125 -30.18 26.11 -7.76
C GLU A 125 -31.06 26.23 -6.53
N VAL A 126 -31.03 25.23 -5.63
CA VAL A 126 -31.77 25.27 -4.37
C VAL A 126 -31.28 26.43 -3.49
N GLN A 127 -29.97 26.63 -3.37
CA GLN A 127 -29.42 27.77 -2.62
C GLN A 127 -29.82 29.10 -3.25
N ALA A 128 -29.78 29.22 -4.57
CA ALA A 128 -30.20 30.44 -5.27
C ALA A 128 -31.69 30.73 -5.03
N GLN A 129 -32.55 29.72 -5.03
CA GLN A 129 -33.98 29.88 -4.70
C GLN A 129 -34.17 30.30 -3.24
N GLN A 130 -33.43 29.72 -2.31
CA GLN A 130 -33.48 30.10 -0.89
C GLN A 130 -33.03 31.56 -0.68
N ILE A 131 -31.95 31.98 -1.33
CA ILE A 131 -31.47 33.38 -1.28
C ILE A 131 -32.52 34.33 -1.82
N LYS A 132 -33.15 34.00 -2.97
CA LYS A 132 -34.23 34.83 -3.53
C LYS A 132 -35.42 34.92 -2.58
N ALA A 133 -35.89 33.80 -2.03
CA ALA A 133 -37.00 33.79 -1.08
C ALA A 133 -36.68 34.61 0.18
N GLN A 134 -35.46 34.48 0.72
CA GLN A 134 -35.02 35.28 1.86
C GLN A 134 -34.95 36.77 1.52
N ALA A 135 -34.43 37.13 0.34
CA ALA A 135 -34.37 38.52 -0.12
C ALA A 135 -35.77 39.12 -0.30
N GLU A 136 -36.73 38.36 -0.83
CA GLU A 136 -38.13 38.80 -0.96
C GLU A 136 -38.78 39.04 0.41
N ILE A 137 -38.57 38.13 1.37
CA ILE A 137 -39.07 38.29 2.74
C ILE A 137 -38.45 39.51 3.41
N ALA A 138 -37.13 39.68 3.29
CA ALA A 138 -36.41 40.82 3.85
C ALA A 138 -36.90 42.15 3.24
N ALA A 139 -37.06 42.21 1.92
CA ALA A 139 -37.58 43.38 1.23
C ALA A 139 -39.03 43.71 1.65
N ALA A 140 -39.89 42.70 1.79
CA ALA A 140 -41.26 42.88 2.29
C ALA A 140 -41.28 43.39 3.74
N GLN A 141 -40.35 42.92 4.58
CA GLN A 141 -40.22 43.38 5.95
C GLN A 141 -39.69 44.82 6.03
N GLU A 142 -38.66 45.16 5.27
CA GLU A 142 -38.11 46.52 5.21
C GLU A 142 -39.12 47.53 4.67
N THR A 143 -39.86 47.17 3.61
CA THR A 143 -40.92 48.04 3.08
C THR A 143 -42.03 48.26 4.09
N LYS A 144 -42.44 47.23 4.84
CA LYS A 144 -43.40 47.40 5.93
C LYS A 144 -42.88 48.34 7.02
N LEU A 145 -41.64 48.15 7.47
CA LEU A 145 -41.00 49.02 8.46
C LEU A 145 -40.91 50.47 7.97
N ALA A 146 -40.56 50.68 6.71
CA ALA A 146 -40.52 52.02 6.11
C ALA A 146 -41.90 52.68 6.05
N ILE A 147 -42.95 51.93 5.68
CA ILE A 147 -44.32 52.44 5.67
C ILE A 147 -44.78 52.81 7.09
N ASP A 148 -44.49 51.95 8.08
CA ASP A 148 -44.86 52.22 9.48
C ASP A 148 -44.10 53.43 10.05
N ALA A 149 -42.83 53.62 9.67
CA ALA A 149 -42.06 54.82 10.01
C ALA A 149 -42.67 56.09 9.40
N ILE A 150 -43.01 56.08 8.10
CA ILE A 150 -43.67 57.22 7.43
C ILE A 150 -45.01 57.55 8.08
N ARG A 151 -45.79 56.53 8.48
CA ARG A 151 -47.05 56.74 9.21
C ARG A 151 -46.84 57.38 10.57
N GLY A 152 -45.77 57.00 11.28
CA GLY A 152 -45.37 57.62 12.54
C GLY A 152 -45.04 59.10 12.37
N GLU A 153 -44.18 59.43 11.40
CA GLU A 153 -43.82 60.82 11.08
C GLU A 153 -45.04 61.66 10.66
N LEU A 154 -45.93 61.09 9.83
CA LEU A 154 -47.15 61.77 9.41
C LEU A 154 -48.09 62.01 10.60
N ALA A 155 -48.26 61.03 11.49
CA ALA A 155 -49.09 61.19 12.69
C ALA A 155 -48.54 62.31 13.60
N GLU A 156 -47.22 62.38 13.78
CA GLU A 156 -46.57 63.46 14.53
C GLU A 156 -46.82 64.83 13.89
N GLN A 157 -46.65 64.96 12.57
CA GLN A 157 -46.94 66.21 11.85
C GLN A 157 -48.43 66.61 11.93
N ILE A 158 -49.35 65.65 11.86
CA ILE A 158 -50.79 65.91 12.02
C ILE A 158 -51.09 66.43 13.43
N VAL A 159 -50.50 65.83 14.47
CA VAL A 159 -50.70 66.29 15.86
C VAL A 159 -50.21 67.72 16.02
N ILE A 160 -49.02 68.05 15.50
CA ILE A 160 -48.47 69.42 15.54
C ILE A 160 -49.39 70.40 14.80
N ALA A 161 -49.84 70.05 13.58
CA ALA A 161 -50.73 70.89 12.80
C ALA A 161 -52.11 71.08 13.45
N ALA A 162 -52.65 70.02 14.07
CA ALA A 162 -53.90 70.08 14.83
C ALA A 162 -53.76 70.93 16.09
N GLU A 163 -52.64 70.81 16.82
CA GLU A 163 -52.34 71.65 17.98
C GLU A 163 -52.27 73.13 17.60
N ASP A 164 -51.59 73.46 16.50
CA ASP A 164 -51.51 74.83 15.97
C ASP A 164 -52.87 75.37 15.52
N LEU A 165 -53.71 74.53 14.90
CA LEU A 165 -55.07 74.91 14.51
C LEU A 165 -55.95 75.20 15.74
N VAL A 166 -55.90 74.32 16.74
CA VAL A 166 -56.65 74.46 18.00
C VAL A 166 -56.22 75.73 18.73
N LYS A 167 -54.91 76.00 18.83
CA LYS A 167 -54.38 77.25 19.41
C LYS A 167 -54.90 78.50 18.70
N LYS A 168 -55.05 78.46 17.36
CA LYS A 168 -55.53 79.59 16.55
C LYS A 168 -57.06 79.79 16.61
N GLN A 169 -57.83 78.72 16.82
CA GLN A 169 -59.30 78.77 16.79
C GLN A 169 -59.95 78.88 18.19
N LEU A 170 -59.20 78.67 19.27
CA LEU A 170 -59.69 78.74 20.65
C LEU A 170 -60.31 80.11 20.99
N LYS A 171 -61.64 80.13 21.16
CA LYS A 171 -62.39 81.30 21.64
C LYS A 171 -62.80 81.07 23.11
N LYS A 172 -63.08 82.17 23.84
CA LYS A 172 -63.48 82.12 25.27
C LYS A 172 -64.61 81.12 25.58
N LYS A 173 -65.55 80.94 24.64
CA LYS A 173 -66.71 80.05 24.77
C LYS A 173 -66.32 78.56 24.78
N ASP A 174 -65.34 78.16 23.97
CA ASP A 174 -64.89 76.76 23.90
C ASP A 174 -64.17 76.34 25.20
N HIS A 175 -63.57 77.30 25.90
CA HIS A 175 -62.91 77.05 27.19
C HIS A 175 -63.93 76.74 28.31
N GLU A 176 -65.08 77.42 28.30
CA GLU A 176 -66.18 77.17 29.25
C GLU A 176 -66.84 75.81 28.99
N ASP A 177 -67.05 75.44 27.73
CA ASP A 177 -67.61 74.13 27.33
C ASP A 177 -66.65 72.97 27.67
N LEU A 178 -65.32 73.14 27.49
CA LEU A 178 -64.33 72.13 27.90
C LEU A 178 -64.34 71.90 29.43
N VAL A 179 -64.46 72.97 30.22
CA VAL A 179 -64.54 72.88 31.69
C VAL A 179 -65.81 72.16 32.11
N ALA A 180 -66.94 72.47 31.46
CA ALA A 180 -68.21 71.79 31.72
C ALA A 180 -68.16 70.29 31.37
N GLU A 181 -67.50 69.92 30.25
CA GLU A 181 -67.32 68.52 29.85
C GLU A 181 -66.37 67.76 30.78
N TYR A 182 -65.27 68.37 31.23
CA TYR A 182 -64.36 67.78 32.23
C TYR A 182 -65.08 67.51 33.55
N LEU A 183 -65.85 68.49 34.04
CA LEU A 183 -66.66 68.33 35.24
C LEU A 183 -67.69 67.21 35.07
N LYS A 184 -68.32 67.09 33.91
CA LYS A 184 -69.28 66.03 33.60
C LYS A 184 -68.63 64.64 33.54
N LYS A 185 -67.43 64.52 32.97
CA LYS A 185 -66.72 63.23 32.83
C LYS A 185 -66.12 62.72 34.15
N VAL A 186 -65.74 63.63 35.04
CA VAL A 186 -65.26 63.30 36.41
C VAL A 186 -66.42 63.02 37.38
N VAL A 187 -67.61 63.57 37.12
CA VAL A 187 -68.80 63.38 37.98
C VAL A 187 -69.70 62.21 37.53
N LEU A 188 -69.51 61.68 36.31
CA LEU A 188 -70.24 60.51 35.79
C LEU A 188 -69.45 59.19 35.87
N ASN A 189 -68.40 59.13 36.70
CA ASN A 189 -67.73 57.89 37.06
C ASN A 189 -67.61 57.75 38.58
#